data_AF-A0A2M7S6V2-F1
#
_entry.id   AF-A0A2M7S6V2-F1
#
_cell.length_a   1.000
_cell.length_b   1.000
_cell.length_c   1.000
_cell.angle_alpha   90.00
_cell.angle_beta   90.00
_cell.angle_gamma   90.00
#
_symmetry.space_group_name_H-M   'P 1'
#
loop_
_entity.id
_entity.type
_entity.pdbx_description
1 polymer ?
#
loop_
_entity_poly.entity_id
_entity_poly.type
_entity_poly.pdbx_seq_one_letter_code
_entity_poly.pdbx_strand_id
1 'polypeptide(L)'
;MQKNSSSGMSLVELMMTILIVTIALWSVGELMKQSGIVGQRGKENDIATEIMHKKMESIRDESFYLITNETFTANEPELRDAAGTVTITEVDPDSGWLKLVVINMSWKKWSSDIIMHDTIVTYITRQGINP
;
A
#
# COMPACT_ATOMS: atom_id res chain seq x y z
N MET A 1 -39.57 56.37 0.13
CA MET A 1 -38.88 56.16 -1.16
C MET A 1 -37.53 55.52 -0.85
N GLN A 2 -37.45 54.19 -0.95
CA GLN A 2 -36.24 53.41 -0.65
C GLN A 2 -35.14 53.78 -1.65
N LYS A 3 -34.05 54.37 -1.16
CA LYS A 3 -32.87 54.66 -1.97
C LYS A 3 -32.00 53.40 -1.92
N ASN A 4 -32.07 52.58 -2.96
CA ASN A 4 -31.17 51.44 -3.14
C ASN A 4 -29.73 51.96 -3.14
N SER A 5 -29.01 51.78 -2.03
CA SER A 5 -27.57 52.03 -1.98
C SER A 5 -26.88 50.89 -2.71
N SER A 6 -26.67 51.05 -4.02
CA SER A 6 -25.70 50.25 -4.76
C SER A 6 -24.30 50.65 -4.29
N SER A 7 -23.89 50.12 -3.14
CA SER A 7 -22.52 50.29 -2.65
C SER A 7 -21.61 49.48 -3.55
N GLY A 8 -20.88 50.16 -4.44
CA GLY A 8 -19.86 49.54 -5.27
C GLY A 8 -18.71 49.02 -4.41
N MET A 9 -18.15 47.87 -4.77
CA MET A 9 -17.00 47.28 -4.10
C MET A 9 -15.79 48.22 -4.22
N SER A 10 -15.14 48.54 -3.10
CA SER A 10 -13.92 49.33 -3.11
C SER A 10 -12.79 48.54 -3.78
N LEU A 11 -11.86 49.23 -4.46
CA LEU A 11 -10.68 48.59 -5.09
C LEU A 11 -9.92 47.70 -4.10
N VAL A 12 -9.81 48.14 -2.84
CA VAL A 12 -9.15 47.40 -1.75
C VAL A 12 -9.93 46.12 -1.41
N GLU A 13 -11.26 46.20 -1.35
CA GLU A 13 -12.11 45.02 -1.08
C GLU A 13 -12.03 44.02 -2.22
N LEU A 14 -11.98 44.48 -3.47
CA LEU A 14 -11.80 43.63 -4.64
C LEU A 14 -10.44 42.91 -4.57
N MET A 15 -9.36 43.62 -4.26
CA MET A 15 -8.03 43.03 -4.13
C MET A 15 -7.97 42.00 -2.99
N MET A 16 -8.56 42.29 -1.83
CA MET A 16 -8.64 41.35 -0.71
C MET A 16 -9.46 40.11 -1.07
N THR A 17 -10.58 40.30 -1.77
CA THR A 17 -11.43 39.19 -2.23
C THR A 17 -10.67 38.28 -3.20
N ILE A 18 -9.96 38.86 -4.17
CA ILE A 18 -9.13 38.10 -5.12
C ILE A 18 -8.03 37.32 -4.37
N LEU A 19 -7.39 37.94 -3.38
CA LEU A 19 -6.31 37.31 -2.61
C LEU A 19 -6.83 36.12 -1.78
N ILE A 20 -7.99 36.27 -1.12
CA ILE A 20 -8.65 35.20 -0.39
C ILE A 20 -9.03 34.05 -1.34
N VAL A 21 -9.65 34.37 -2.48
CA VAL A 21 -10.02 33.37 -3.49
C VAL A 21 -8.79 32.63 -4.03
N THR A 22 -7.69 33.33 -4.26
CA THR A 22 -6.44 32.73 -4.77
C THR A 22 -5.85 31.74 -3.75
N ILE A 23 -5.80 32.12 -2.47
CA ILE A 23 -5.33 31.22 -1.40
C ILE A 23 -6.25 30.01 -1.28
N ALA A 24 -7.57 30.22 -1.32
CA ALA A 24 -8.55 29.13 -1.25
C ALA A 24 -8.37 28.14 -2.41
N LEU A 25 -8.28 28.63 -3.65
CA LEU A 25 -8.05 27.78 -4.82
C LEU A 25 -6.72 27.02 -4.75
N TRP A 26 -5.66 27.67 -4.29
CA TRP A 26 -4.36 27.02 -4.13
C TRP A 26 -4.43 25.89 -3.09
N SER A 27 -5.07 26.14 -1.94
CA SER A 27 -5.22 25.14 -0.88
C SER A 27 -6.02 23.92 -1.34
N VAL A 28 -7.10 24.12 -2.10
CA VAL A 28 -7.90 23.03 -2.69
C VAL A 28 -7.07 22.22 -3.67
N GLY A 29 -6.27 22.88 -4.51
CA GLY A 29 -5.38 22.21 -5.45
C GLY A 29 -4.34 21.31 -4.77
N GLU A 30 -3.75 21.77 -3.68
CA GLU A 30 -2.78 20.96 -2.90
C GLU A 30 -3.45 19.76 -2.21
N LEU A 31 -4.65 19.95 -1.64
CA LEU A 31 -5.42 18.85 -1.03
C LEU A 31 -5.79 17.76 -2.05
N MET A 32 -6.18 18.15 -3.27
CA MET A 32 -6.48 17.19 -4.34
C MET A 32 -5.25 16.36 -4.74
N LYS A 33 -4.07 16.99 -4.86
CA LYS A 33 -2.81 16.28 -5.13
C LYS A 33 -2.51 15.25 -4.03
N GLN A 34 -2.66 15.63 -2.77
CA GLN A 34 -2.41 14.72 -1.65
C GLN A 34 -3.41 13.56 -1.62
N SER A 35 -4.70 13.82 -1.88
CA SER A 35 -5.72 12.76 -1.92
C SER A 35 -5.43 11.70 -2.98
N GLY A 36 -4.99 12.10 -4.18
CA GLY A 36 -4.62 11.17 -5.25
C GLY A 36 -3.41 10.30 -4.86
N ILE A 37 -2.44 10.89 -4.16
CA ILE A 37 -1.25 10.17 -3.67
C ILE A 37 -1.62 9.16 -2.56
N VAL A 38 -2.53 9.52 -1.65
CA VAL A 38 -2.98 8.63 -0.58
C VAL A 38 -3.76 7.44 -1.14
N GLY A 39 -4.65 7.68 -2.10
CA GLY A 39 -5.41 6.61 -2.75
C GLY A 39 -4.50 5.60 -3.47
N GLN A 40 -3.48 6.10 -4.18
CA GLN A 40 -2.53 5.23 -4.88
C GLN A 40 -1.68 4.40 -3.91
N ARG A 41 -1.26 4.98 -2.78
CA ARG A 41 -0.49 4.25 -1.75
C ARG A 41 -1.31 3.14 -1.09
N GLY A 42 -2.59 3.39 -0.82
CA GLY A 42 -3.49 2.36 -0.30
C GLY A 42 -3.60 1.20 -1.29
N LYS A 43 -3.85 1.52 -2.56
CA LYS A 43 -3.95 0.51 -3.63
C LYS A 43 -2.67 -0.34 -3.77
N GLU A 44 -1.48 0.27 -3.71
CA GLU A 44 -0.22 -0.48 -3.76
C GLU A 44 -0.10 -1.49 -2.60
N ASN A 45 -0.36 -1.04 -1.37
CA ASN A 45 -0.28 -1.90 -0.19
C ASN A 45 -1.30 -3.03 -0.24
N ASP A 46 -2.53 -2.74 -0.67
CA ASP A 46 -3.60 -3.73 -0.76
C ASP A 46 -3.25 -4.83 -1.77
N ILE A 47 -2.74 -4.46 -2.95
CA ILE A 47 -2.31 -5.42 -3.97
C ILE A 47 -1.12 -6.25 -3.48
N ALA A 48 -0.12 -5.62 -2.84
CA ALA A 48 1.04 -6.32 -2.30
C ALA A 48 0.61 -7.34 -1.23
N THR A 49 -0.30 -6.94 -0.35
CA THR A 49 -0.89 -7.81 0.68
C THR A 49 -1.65 -8.98 0.05
N GLU A 50 -2.47 -8.73 -0.97
CA GLU A 50 -3.20 -9.77 -1.70
C GLU A 50 -2.26 -10.80 -2.34
N ILE A 51 -1.17 -10.35 -2.99
CA ILE A 51 -0.18 -11.24 -3.59
C ILE A 51 0.49 -12.11 -2.52
N MET A 52 0.90 -11.52 -1.41
CA MET A 52 1.51 -12.27 -0.32
C MET A 52 0.54 -13.29 0.28
N HIS A 53 -0.75 -12.94 0.44
CA HIS A 53 -1.77 -13.89 0.88
C HIS A 53 -1.99 -15.02 -0.13
N LYS A 54 -2.08 -14.72 -1.43
CA LYS A 54 -2.17 -15.76 -2.48
C LYS A 54 -0.96 -16.69 -2.45
N LYS A 55 0.24 -16.15 -2.27
CA LYS A 55 1.46 -16.97 -2.14
C LYS A 55 1.42 -17.81 -0.86
N MET A 56 0.91 -17.25 0.23
CA MET A 56 0.72 -17.99 1.48
C MET A 56 -0.26 -19.15 1.32
N GLU A 57 -1.37 -18.94 0.61
CA GLU A 57 -2.33 -20.01 0.29
C GLU A 57 -1.71 -21.08 -0.60
N SER A 58 -0.93 -20.69 -1.60
CA SER A 58 -0.17 -21.63 -2.43
C SER A 58 0.81 -22.48 -1.61
N ILE A 59 1.47 -21.91 -0.59
CA ILE A 59 2.35 -22.64 0.31
C ILE A 59 1.54 -23.56 1.23
N ARG A 60 0.36 -23.11 1.70
CA ARG A 60 -0.54 -23.93 2.51
C ARG A 60 -1.03 -25.18 1.78
N ASP A 61 -1.25 -25.06 0.47
CA ASP A 61 -1.73 -26.16 -0.36
C ASP A 61 -0.59 -27.12 -0.78
N GLU A 62 0.66 -26.74 -0.54
CA GLU A 62 1.83 -27.56 -0.82
C GLU A 62 2.08 -28.59 0.30
N SER A 63 2.66 -29.74 -0.07
CA SER A 63 3.06 -30.74 0.92
C SER A 63 4.09 -30.17 1.89
N PHE A 64 3.85 -30.35 3.19
CA PHE A 64 4.72 -29.86 4.25
C PHE A 64 6.22 -30.17 4.04
N TYR A 65 6.52 -31.33 3.43
CA TYR A 65 7.89 -31.78 3.19
C TYR A 65 8.55 -31.12 1.97
N LEU A 66 7.77 -30.57 1.04
CA LEU A 66 8.26 -29.94 -0.19
C LEU A 66 8.44 -28.43 -0.07
N ILE A 67 7.80 -27.82 0.94
CA ILE A 67 7.93 -26.39 1.22
C ILE A 67 9.37 -26.02 1.55
N THR A 68 9.95 -25.17 0.72
CA THR A 68 11.35 -24.72 0.75
C THR A 68 11.45 -23.21 0.50
N ASN A 69 12.66 -22.66 0.67
CA ASN A 69 12.92 -21.25 0.38
C ASN A 69 12.77 -20.98 -1.11
N GLU A 70 12.09 -19.88 -1.44
CA GLU A 70 11.80 -19.52 -2.84
C GLU A 70 11.92 -18.00 -3.02
N THR A 71 12.24 -17.57 -4.23
CA THR A 71 12.09 -16.18 -4.65
C THR A 71 11.08 -16.10 -5.77
N PHE A 72 10.22 -15.09 -5.77
CA PHE A 72 9.21 -14.90 -6.80
C PHE A 72 9.15 -13.45 -7.26
N THR A 73 8.68 -13.25 -8.49
CA THR A 73 8.41 -11.93 -9.06
C THR A 73 6.91 -11.74 -9.21
N ALA A 74 6.40 -10.58 -8.82
CA ALA A 74 4.99 -10.24 -9.01
C ALA A 74 4.84 -9.38 -10.27
N ASN A 75 3.97 -9.81 -11.18
CA ASN A 75 3.75 -9.14 -12.46
C ASN A 75 2.47 -8.27 -12.43
N GLU A 76 2.29 -7.48 -11.37
CA GLU A 76 1.17 -6.55 -11.29
C GLU A 76 1.57 -5.17 -11.83
N PRO A 77 0.82 -4.57 -12.76
CA PRO A 77 1.20 -3.31 -13.40
C PRO A 77 1.23 -2.13 -12.43
N GLU A 78 0.47 -2.20 -11.33
CA GLU A 78 0.48 -1.21 -10.27
C GLU A 78 1.70 -1.30 -9.35
N LEU A 79 2.39 -2.45 -9.31
CA LEU A 79 3.56 -2.67 -8.47
C LEU A 79 4.82 -2.78 -9.34
N ARG A 80 5.48 -1.65 -9.53
CA ARG A 80 6.72 -1.59 -10.31
C ARG A 80 7.85 -2.32 -9.61
N ASP A 81 8.60 -3.13 -10.37
CA ASP A 81 9.77 -3.90 -9.90
C ASP A 81 9.46 -4.77 -8.66
N ALA A 82 8.25 -5.35 -8.62
CA ALA A 82 7.79 -6.11 -7.48
C ALA A 82 8.42 -7.51 -7.43
N ALA A 83 9.10 -7.79 -6.31
CA ALA A 83 9.76 -9.06 -6.05
C ALA A 83 9.59 -9.47 -4.60
N GLY A 84 9.56 -10.78 -4.35
CA GLY A 84 9.39 -11.34 -3.03
C GLY A 84 10.28 -12.55 -2.77
N THR A 85 10.42 -12.85 -1.49
CA THR A 85 11.19 -13.99 -0.98
C THR A 85 10.35 -14.72 0.06
N VAL A 86 10.35 -16.04 -0.02
CA VAL A 86 9.75 -16.96 0.94
C VAL A 86 10.91 -17.60 1.70
N THR A 87 10.94 -17.40 3.01
CA THR A 87 11.92 -17.99 3.90
C THR A 87 11.22 -18.97 4.84
N ILE A 88 11.68 -20.21 4.84
CA ILE A 88 11.18 -21.31 5.63
C ILE A 88 12.24 -21.65 6.67
N THR A 89 11.85 -21.62 7.94
CA THR A 89 12.73 -21.96 9.06
C THR A 89 12.09 -23.08 9.86
N GLU A 90 12.82 -24.18 10.08
CA GLU A 90 12.37 -25.24 10.98
C GLU A 90 12.48 -24.74 12.42
N VAL A 91 11.34 -24.66 13.12
CA VAL A 91 11.26 -24.12 14.48
C VAL A 91 11.69 -25.17 15.50
N ASP A 92 11.43 -26.43 15.19
CA ASP A 92 11.81 -27.59 16.01
C ASP A 92 12.61 -28.57 15.13
N PRO A 93 13.96 -28.53 15.18
CA PRO A 93 14.81 -29.38 14.34
C PRO A 93 14.70 -30.87 14.68
N ASP A 94 14.35 -31.22 15.92
CA ASP A 94 14.37 -32.60 16.40
C ASP A 94 13.12 -33.36 15.93
N SER A 95 11.99 -32.68 15.89
CA SER A 95 10.71 -33.27 15.53
C SER A 95 10.25 -32.90 14.12
N GLY A 96 10.68 -31.74 13.61
CA GLY A 96 10.35 -31.18 12.31
C GLY A 96 8.84 -31.03 12.06
N TRP A 97 8.00 -30.96 13.10
CA TRP A 97 6.54 -30.87 12.93
C TRP A 97 6.03 -29.46 12.64
N LEU A 98 6.87 -28.45 12.88
CA LEU A 98 6.54 -27.02 12.78
C LEU A 98 7.57 -26.28 11.93
N LYS A 99 7.11 -25.55 10.91
CA LYS A 99 7.92 -24.62 10.11
C LYS A 99 7.36 -23.21 10.25
N LEU A 100 8.26 -22.23 10.37
CA LEU A 100 7.97 -20.81 10.26
C LEU A 100 8.12 -20.41 8.79
N VAL A 101 7.09 -19.76 8.25
CA VAL A 101 7.06 -19.22 6.89
C VAL A 101 7.05 -17.71 6.98
N VAL A 102 8.05 -17.08 6.39
CA VAL A 102 8.15 -15.62 6.26
C VAL A 102 8.11 -15.28 4.78
N ILE A 103 7.09 -14.54 4.36
CA ILE A 103 6.98 -14.00 3.01
C ILE A 103 7.32 -12.53 3.10
N ASN A 104 8.41 -12.13 2.47
CA ASN A 104 8.79 -10.73 2.30
C ASN A 104 8.50 -10.31 0.87
N MET A 105 7.96 -9.12 0.70
CA MET A 105 7.77 -8.51 -0.60
C MET A 105 8.38 -7.12 -0.63
N SER A 106 8.88 -6.73 -1.78
CA SER A 106 9.41 -5.40 -2.05
C SER A 106 8.92 -4.91 -3.39
N TRP A 107 8.64 -3.62 -3.49
CA TRP A 107 8.24 -2.98 -4.73
C TRP A 107 8.66 -1.54 -4.73
N LYS A 108 8.76 -0.96 -5.92
CA LYS A 108 9.10 0.45 -6.09
C LYS A 108 7.81 1.27 -6.09
N LYS A 109 7.71 2.22 -5.16
CA LYS A 109 6.55 3.11 -5.05
C LYS A 109 6.28 3.82 -6.38
N TRP A 110 5.02 3.97 -6.76
CA TRP A 110 4.62 4.47 -8.08
C TRP A 110 5.25 5.83 -8.45
N SER A 111 5.29 6.75 -7.49
CA SER A 111 5.70 8.15 -7.70
C SER A 111 7.15 8.45 -7.32
N SER A 112 7.93 7.46 -6.91
CA SER A 112 9.29 7.69 -6.40
C SER A 112 10.19 6.47 -6.57
N ASP A 113 11.49 6.66 -6.44
CA ASP A 113 12.45 5.54 -6.42
C ASP A 113 12.61 4.89 -5.04
N ILE A 114 11.71 5.20 -4.11
CA ILE A 114 11.66 4.58 -2.79
C ILE A 114 11.18 3.14 -2.93
N ILE A 115 11.95 2.22 -2.37
CA ILE A 115 11.59 0.81 -2.26
C ILE A 115 10.75 0.64 -0.99
N MET A 116 9.55 0.10 -1.18
CA MET A 116 8.64 -0.30 -0.13
C MET A 116 8.86 -1.76 0.20
N HIS A 117 8.56 -2.13 1.44
CA HIS A 117 8.68 -3.50 1.93
C HIS A 117 7.46 -3.86 2.75
N ASP A 118 7.05 -5.11 2.66
CA ASP A 118 6.05 -5.70 3.55
C ASP A 118 6.38 -7.16 3.84
N THR A 119 5.91 -7.65 4.98
CA THR A 119 6.25 -8.97 5.50
C THR A 119 5.04 -9.62 6.15
N ILE A 120 4.72 -10.84 5.72
CA ILE A 120 3.76 -11.72 6.40
C ILE A 120 4.51 -12.90 7.01
N VAL A 121 4.17 -13.21 8.25
CA VAL A 121 4.76 -14.33 9.01
C VAL A 121 3.64 -15.29 9.42
N THR A 122 3.84 -16.58 9.21
CA THR A 122 2.95 -17.62 9.72
C THR A 122 3.68 -18.89 10.12
N TYR A 123 2.98 -19.78 10.79
CA TYR A 123 3.47 -21.12 11.12
C TYR A 123 2.64 -22.17 10.38
N ILE A 124 3.30 -23.22 9.91
CA ILE A 124 2.67 -24.38 9.27
C ILE A 124 3.08 -25.66 10.01
N THR A 125 2.14 -26.59 10.10
CA THR A 125 2.32 -27.88 10.77
C THR A 125 2.10 -29.06 9.84
N ARG A 126 2.69 -30.23 10.16
CA ARG A 126 2.55 -31.47 9.37
C ARG A 126 1.11 -31.95 9.15
N GLN A 127 0.18 -31.61 10.04
CA GLN A 127 -1.22 -32.04 9.97
C GLN A 127 -2.09 -31.16 9.06
N GLY A 128 -1.51 -30.17 8.38
CA GLY A 128 -2.28 -29.07 7.79
C GLY A 128 -2.76 -28.09 8.87
N ILE A 129 -3.40 -26.99 8.45
CA ILE A 129 -4.01 -26.03 9.36
C ILE A 129 -5.25 -26.67 9.97
N ASN A 130 -5.22 -26.93 11.28
CA ASN A 130 -6.44 -27.23 12.03
C ASN A 130 -7.27 -25.92 12.09
N PRO A 131 -8.54 -25.91 11.66
CA PRO A 131 -9.40 -24.73 11.74
C PRO A 131 -9.61 -24.23 13.17
#